data_AF-A0A9D9X5Z2-F1
#
_entry.id   AF-A0A9D9X5Z2-F1
#
_cell.length_a   1.000
_cell.length_b   1.000
_cell.length_c   1.000
_cell.angle_alpha   90.00
_cell.angle_beta   90.00
_cell.angle_gamma   90.00
#
_symmetry.space_group_name_H-M   'P 1'
#
loop_
_entity.id
_entity.type
_entity.pdbx_description
1 polymer ?
#
loop_
_entity_poly.entity_id
_entity_poly.type
_entity_poly.pdbx_seq_one_letter_code
_entity_poly.pdbx_strand_id
1 'polypeptide(L)'
;MVATASPDGTPNVAYASQVHYVDPEHVALSFQFFSKTRENVLAHPYAQVQVIEPVSFRHFRLKVHYLRTETSGPLFEYMKAQLAGIAARTGMAKVFELRGADVYRVLDIENVNPRLLSAPAPPDALLKLRGTLDYLGACDDLAQLADRALAALARGFGIRHALLAMLDESGGALYMLASLGYPASGVGAEVALGEGLIGVAAREAIAVRINHHTGDYIYHAALQVADPASPRIPLPVLVNPHSQIAVPLMHGARLVGVLYAESEQNAFFSHADEDALVVYGRHLGALVVQLAALPDDAEPARAPPTPRPSGAPLAVRYFAHDHSVFIDNDYLIKGVAGSILWTLLNEHAASGRRDFCNRELRRDPRLPLPDFGDNLEARLILLQRRLTERCPQIALAKTGRGRFRLELERPLLLNAV
;
A
#
# COMPACT_ATOMS: atom_id res chain seq x y z
N MET A 1 14.23 -18.20 -21.30
CA MET A 1 14.84 -18.12 -22.65
C MET A 1 13.73 -18.06 -23.69
N VAL A 2 13.92 -17.35 -24.79
CA VAL A 2 12.94 -17.20 -25.89
C VAL A 2 13.64 -17.54 -27.20
N ALA A 3 13.04 -18.44 -27.98
CA ALA A 3 13.49 -18.81 -29.32
C ALA A 3 12.45 -18.37 -30.36
N THR A 4 12.93 -17.80 -31.45
CA THR A 4 12.15 -17.27 -32.58
C THR A 4 12.87 -17.61 -33.88
N ALA A 5 12.21 -17.46 -35.03
CA ALA A 5 12.85 -17.60 -36.33
C ALA A 5 12.51 -16.40 -37.21
N SER A 6 13.45 -15.97 -38.05
CA SER A 6 13.16 -15.00 -39.12
C SER A 6 12.39 -15.66 -40.27
N PRO A 7 11.84 -14.89 -41.23
CA PRO A 7 11.04 -15.44 -42.33
C PRO A 7 11.78 -16.45 -43.23
N ASP A 8 13.11 -16.37 -43.29
CA ASP A 8 13.99 -17.29 -44.00
C ASP A 8 14.31 -18.57 -43.20
N GLY A 9 13.79 -18.70 -41.98
CA GLY A 9 14.00 -19.85 -41.09
C GLY A 9 15.24 -19.74 -40.19
N THR A 10 16.00 -18.64 -40.24
CA THR A 10 17.19 -18.48 -39.38
C THR A 10 16.77 -18.36 -37.90
N PRO A 11 17.28 -19.23 -36.99
CA PRO A 11 16.89 -19.21 -35.59
C PRO A 11 17.55 -18.05 -34.83
N ASN A 12 16.82 -17.50 -33.86
CA ASN A 12 17.30 -16.50 -32.91
C ASN A 12 16.88 -16.89 -31.49
N VAL A 13 17.84 -16.85 -30.56
CA VAL A 13 17.64 -17.20 -29.15
C VAL A 13 18.08 -16.04 -28.28
N ALA A 14 17.24 -15.63 -27.34
CA ALA A 14 17.54 -14.55 -26.43
C ALA A 14 16.99 -14.82 -25.01
N TYR A 15 17.56 -14.14 -24.00
CA TYR A 15 17.06 -14.22 -22.64
C TYR A 15 16.04 -13.10 -22.38
N ALA A 16 14.82 -13.49 -22.00
CA ALA A 16 13.84 -12.54 -21.49
C ALA A 16 14.15 -12.24 -20.03
N SER A 17 14.16 -10.95 -19.68
CA SER A 17 14.27 -10.51 -18.29
C SER A 17 13.11 -11.05 -17.45
N GLN A 18 11.94 -11.18 -18.07
CA GLN A 18 10.73 -11.60 -17.39
C GLN A 18 9.74 -12.33 -18.32
N VAL A 19 9.13 -13.39 -17.78
CA VAL A 19 7.91 -14.02 -18.28
C VAL A 19 6.86 -13.87 -17.19
N HIS A 20 5.74 -13.23 -17.50
CA HIS A 20 4.65 -12.95 -16.58
C HIS A 20 3.43 -13.81 -16.95
N TYR A 21 2.83 -14.47 -15.96
CA TYR A 21 1.57 -15.18 -16.12
C TYR A 21 0.43 -14.17 -16.15
N VAL A 22 -0.38 -14.17 -17.21
CA VAL A 22 -1.53 -13.26 -17.32
C VAL A 22 -2.81 -13.97 -16.90
N ASP A 23 -3.07 -15.13 -17.51
CA ASP A 23 -4.25 -15.96 -17.28
C ASP A 23 -3.97 -17.40 -17.78
N PRO A 24 -4.92 -18.36 -17.68
CA PRO A 24 -4.67 -19.75 -18.07
C PRO A 24 -4.27 -19.94 -19.55
N GLU A 25 -4.60 -19.01 -20.44
CA GLU A 25 -4.29 -19.07 -21.86
C GLU A 25 -3.16 -18.12 -22.29
N HIS A 26 -2.71 -17.21 -21.43
CA HIS A 26 -1.81 -16.13 -21.84
C HIS A 26 -0.61 -15.92 -20.92
N VAL A 27 0.51 -15.57 -21.56
CA VAL A 27 1.73 -15.08 -20.90
C VAL A 27 2.18 -13.77 -21.53
N ALA A 28 2.84 -12.92 -20.75
CA ALA A 28 3.44 -11.69 -21.23
C ALA A 28 4.97 -11.73 -21.10
N LEU A 29 5.67 -11.31 -22.14
CA LEU A 29 7.14 -11.20 -22.17
C LEU A 29 7.55 -9.73 -22.08
N SER A 30 8.59 -9.44 -21.29
CA SER A 30 9.12 -8.09 -21.20
C SER A 30 9.88 -7.68 -22.47
N PHE A 31 9.51 -6.54 -23.05
CA PHE A 31 10.20 -5.95 -24.19
C PHE A 31 11.14 -4.81 -23.73
N GLN A 32 12.44 -5.04 -23.78
CA GLN A 32 13.49 -4.06 -23.39
C GLN A 32 14.59 -3.98 -24.45
N PHE A 33 15.22 -5.13 -24.77
CA PHE A 33 16.41 -5.23 -25.65
C PHE A 33 16.20 -6.09 -26.91
N PHE A 34 14.97 -6.49 -27.19
CA PHE A 34 14.65 -7.51 -28.18
C PHE A 34 14.46 -6.99 -29.60
N SER A 35 15.47 -6.34 -30.18
CA SER A 35 15.35 -5.86 -31.56
C SER A 35 15.09 -7.00 -32.55
N LYS A 36 15.91 -8.08 -32.52
CA LYS A 36 15.76 -9.20 -33.46
C LYS A 36 14.61 -10.15 -33.10
N THR A 37 14.46 -10.50 -31.81
CA THR A 37 13.35 -11.35 -31.35
C THR A 37 11.99 -10.73 -31.70
N ARG A 38 11.85 -9.40 -31.55
CA ARG A 38 10.62 -8.69 -31.90
C ARG A 38 10.40 -8.64 -33.41
N GLU A 39 11.42 -8.31 -34.19
CA GLU A 39 11.34 -8.34 -35.67
C GLU A 39 10.83 -9.71 -36.14
N ASN A 40 11.42 -10.78 -35.61
CA ASN A 40 11.02 -12.14 -35.92
C ASN A 40 9.56 -12.42 -35.52
N VAL A 41 9.14 -12.06 -34.32
CA VAL A 41 7.77 -12.29 -33.85
C VAL A 41 6.74 -11.49 -34.65
N LEU A 42 7.05 -10.27 -35.06
CA LEU A 42 6.12 -9.46 -35.86
C LEU A 42 5.98 -10.00 -37.30
N ALA A 43 7.03 -10.62 -37.85
CA ALA A 43 6.98 -11.23 -39.17
C ALA A 43 6.48 -12.68 -39.16
N HIS A 44 6.77 -13.43 -38.09
CA HIS A 44 6.39 -14.81 -37.86
C HIS A 44 5.93 -14.95 -36.39
N PRO A 45 4.61 -14.91 -36.11
CA PRO A 45 4.06 -14.68 -34.77
C PRO A 45 4.12 -15.90 -33.84
N TYR A 46 5.13 -16.75 -33.99
CA TYR A 46 5.36 -17.91 -33.17
C TYR A 46 6.70 -17.82 -32.46
N ALA A 47 6.69 -18.16 -31.18
CA ALA A 47 7.89 -18.27 -30.38
C ALA A 47 7.82 -19.49 -29.48
N GLN A 48 8.99 -19.87 -28.97
CA GLN A 48 9.12 -20.88 -27.93
C GLN A 48 9.74 -20.23 -26.69
N VAL A 49 9.08 -20.36 -25.56
CA VAL A 49 9.52 -19.76 -24.29
C VAL A 49 9.84 -20.89 -23.32
N GLN A 50 10.98 -20.80 -22.65
CA GLN A 50 11.36 -21.71 -21.58
C GLN A 50 11.22 -21.03 -20.22
N VAL A 51 10.48 -21.67 -19.33
CA VAL A 51 10.28 -21.29 -17.92
C VAL A 51 10.68 -22.44 -16.99
N ILE A 52 10.91 -22.12 -15.72
CA ILE A 52 11.34 -23.08 -14.71
C ILE A 52 10.38 -22.99 -13.53
N GLU A 53 9.89 -24.13 -13.04
CA GLU A 53 9.21 -24.20 -11.76
C GLU A 53 10.26 -24.11 -10.64
N PRO A 54 10.28 -23.04 -9.83
CA PRO A 54 11.40 -22.74 -8.95
C PRO A 54 11.60 -23.76 -7.82
N VAL A 55 10.53 -24.46 -7.42
CA VAL A 55 10.58 -25.42 -6.30
C VAL A 55 11.13 -26.77 -6.74
N SER A 56 10.68 -27.28 -7.89
CA SER A 56 11.09 -28.61 -8.39
C SER A 56 12.25 -28.55 -9.38
N PHE A 57 12.59 -27.35 -9.86
CA PHE A 57 13.48 -27.11 -10.99
C PHE A 57 13.05 -27.79 -12.29
N ARG A 58 11.77 -28.14 -12.44
CA ARG A 58 11.24 -28.64 -13.71
C ARG A 58 11.26 -27.53 -14.76
N HIS A 59 11.78 -27.87 -15.93
CA HIS A 59 11.77 -26.98 -17.07
C HIS A 59 10.53 -27.25 -17.91
N PHE A 60 9.82 -26.17 -18.22
CA PHE A 60 8.69 -26.19 -19.13
C PHE A 60 9.00 -25.34 -20.35
N ARG A 61 8.49 -25.81 -21.49
CA ARG A 61 8.66 -25.17 -22.77
C ARG A 61 7.27 -24.88 -23.33
N LEU A 62 6.97 -23.61 -23.46
CA LEU A 62 5.72 -23.12 -24.00
C LEU A 62 5.88 -22.85 -25.49
N LYS A 63 4.98 -23.38 -26.32
CA LYS A 63 4.78 -22.87 -27.68
C LYS A 63 3.77 -21.73 -27.58
N VAL A 64 4.12 -20.56 -28.09
CA VAL A 64 3.32 -19.35 -27.90
C VAL A 64 3.08 -18.62 -29.21
N HIS A 65 1.91 -18.00 -29.34
CA HIS A 65 1.51 -17.19 -30.48
C HIS A 65 1.32 -15.74 -30.05
N TYR A 66 2.03 -14.82 -30.70
CA TYR A 66 1.97 -13.40 -30.39
C TYR A 66 0.61 -12.81 -30.74
N LEU A 67 0.06 -12.00 -29.83
CA LEU A 67 -1.22 -11.34 -30.02
C LEU A 67 -1.08 -9.82 -30.17
N ARG A 68 -0.39 -9.18 -29.21
CA ARG A 68 -0.29 -7.72 -29.12
C ARG A 68 0.84 -7.28 -28.20
N THR A 69 1.20 -6.00 -28.28
CA THR A 69 2.05 -5.33 -27.30
C THR A 69 1.20 -4.33 -26.51
N GLU A 70 1.30 -4.38 -25.19
CA GLU A 70 0.75 -3.35 -24.31
C GLU A 70 1.88 -2.42 -23.85
N THR A 71 1.77 -1.13 -24.15
CA THR A 71 2.76 -0.09 -23.77
C THR A 71 2.26 0.82 -22.65
N SER A 72 1.06 0.53 -22.14
CA SER A 72 0.38 1.27 -21.09
C SER A 72 -0.71 0.37 -20.48
N GLY A 73 -1.22 0.76 -19.32
CA GLY A 73 -2.29 0.05 -18.64
C GLY A 73 -1.79 -0.97 -17.61
N PRO A 74 -2.71 -1.71 -16.98
CA PRO A 74 -2.41 -2.42 -15.74
C PRO A 74 -1.32 -3.48 -15.87
N LEU A 75 -1.37 -4.33 -16.90
CA LEU A 75 -0.34 -5.36 -17.12
C LEU A 75 1.04 -4.74 -17.35
N PHE A 76 1.11 -3.66 -18.14
CA PHE A 76 2.36 -2.96 -18.40
C PHE A 76 2.95 -2.36 -17.13
N GLU A 77 2.15 -1.67 -16.32
CA GLU A 77 2.62 -1.07 -15.06
C GLU A 77 2.97 -2.13 -14.01
N TYR A 78 2.26 -3.26 -13.96
CA TYR A 78 2.62 -4.42 -13.13
C TYR A 78 4.01 -4.94 -13.49
N MET A 79 4.24 -5.24 -14.78
CA MET A 79 5.52 -5.76 -15.25
C MET A 79 6.64 -4.73 -15.07
N LYS A 80 6.36 -3.44 -15.29
CA LYS A 80 7.31 -2.35 -15.06
C LYS A 80 7.73 -2.28 -13.60
N ALA A 81 6.80 -2.40 -12.66
CA ALA A 81 7.10 -2.43 -11.23
C ALA A 81 7.97 -3.64 -10.84
N GLN A 82 7.67 -4.82 -11.38
CA GLN A 82 8.50 -6.02 -11.16
C GLN A 82 9.92 -5.86 -11.72
N LEU A 83 10.05 -5.29 -12.93
CA LEU A 83 11.35 -5.05 -13.57
C LEU A 83 12.19 -4.01 -12.87
N ALA A 84 11.57 -2.95 -12.35
CA ALA A 84 12.28 -1.92 -11.58
C ALA A 84 12.95 -2.53 -10.33
N GLY A 85 12.28 -3.49 -9.68
CA GLY A 85 12.85 -4.29 -8.59
C GLY A 85 14.08 -5.12 -8.99
N ILE A 86 14.09 -5.65 -10.23
CA ILE A 86 15.24 -6.41 -10.79
C ILE A 86 16.41 -5.47 -11.14
N ALA A 87 16.12 -4.31 -11.73
CA ALA A 87 17.14 -3.35 -12.17
C ALA A 87 17.92 -2.71 -11.02
N ALA A 88 17.29 -2.52 -9.85
CA ALA A 88 17.94 -2.02 -8.63
C ALA A 88 19.09 -2.94 -8.16
N ARG A 89 18.99 -4.26 -8.38
CA ARG A 89 20.02 -5.25 -8.00
C ARG A 89 21.29 -5.15 -8.84
N THR A 90 21.18 -4.67 -10.08
CA THR A 90 22.28 -4.68 -11.06
C THR A 90 22.94 -3.31 -11.23
N GLY A 91 22.40 -2.26 -10.60
CA GLY A 91 22.84 -0.88 -10.84
C GLY A 91 22.47 -0.34 -12.22
N MET A 92 21.59 -1.04 -12.96
CA MET A 92 21.26 -0.73 -14.36
C MET A 92 19.87 -0.07 -14.51
N ALA A 93 19.38 0.63 -13.49
CA ALA A 93 18.05 1.25 -13.46
C ALA A 93 17.75 2.16 -14.67
N LYS A 94 18.75 2.87 -15.21
CA LYS A 94 18.59 3.72 -16.41
C LYS A 94 18.57 2.95 -17.73
N VAL A 95 18.92 1.66 -17.73
CA VAL A 95 19.05 0.83 -18.93
C VAL A 95 17.87 -0.14 -19.06
N PHE A 96 17.25 -0.53 -17.94
CA PHE A 96 16.14 -1.50 -17.87
C PHE A 96 14.75 -0.83 -17.90
N GLU A 97 14.50 0.07 -18.84
CA GLU A 97 13.15 0.61 -19.05
C GLU A 97 12.28 -0.40 -19.83
N LEU A 98 11.12 -0.76 -19.27
CA LEU A 98 10.15 -1.59 -19.99
C LEU A 98 9.55 -0.79 -21.14
N ARG A 99 9.79 -1.23 -22.38
CA ARG A 99 9.23 -0.60 -23.58
C ARG A 99 7.86 -1.14 -23.96
N GLY A 100 7.52 -2.34 -23.49
CA GLY A 100 6.20 -2.95 -23.71
C GLY A 100 6.08 -4.34 -23.06
N ALA A 101 4.85 -4.79 -22.87
CA ALA A 101 4.49 -6.14 -22.50
C ALA A 101 3.94 -6.86 -23.74
N ASP A 102 4.72 -7.77 -24.32
CA ASP A 102 4.26 -8.56 -25.46
C ASP A 102 3.41 -9.73 -24.95
N VAL A 103 2.11 -9.71 -25.27
CA VAL A 103 1.14 -10.73 -24.85
C VAL A 103 1.08 -11.84 -25.89
N TYR A 104 1.21 -13.07 -25.42
CA TYR A 104 1.13 -14.27 -26.24
C TYR A 104 0.06 -15.22 -25.71
N ARG A 105 -0.62 -15.89 -26.64
CA ARG A 105 -1.43 -17.08 -26.32
C ARG A 105 -0.53 -18.30 -26.19
N VAL A 106 -0.73 -19.08 -25.16
CA VAL A 106 -0.07 -20.38 -24.97
C VAL A 106 -0.81 -21.44 -25.79
N LEU A 107 -0.09 -22.11 -26.68
CA LEU A 107 -0.65 -23.14 -27.55
C LEU A 107 -0.39 -24.56 -27.01
N ASP A 108 0.75 -24.75 -26.36
CA ASP A 108 1.21 -26.06 -25.88
C ASP A 108 2.23 -25.87 -24.75
N ILE A 109 2.24 -26.79 -23.79
CA ILE A 109 3.18 -26.80 -22.66
C ILE A 109 3.83 -28.17 -22.58
N GLU A 110 5.13 -28.22 -22.86
CA GLU A 110 5.94 -29.43 -22.77
C GLU A 110 6.75 -29.41 -21.46
N ASN A 111 6.65 -30.48 -20.65
CA ASN A 111 7.59 -30.73 -19.56
C ASN A 111 8.86 -31.39 -20.13
N VAL A 112 9.95 -30.64 -20.14
CA VAL A 112 11.24 -31.09 -20.69
C VAL A 112 11.90 -32.14 -19.78
N ASN A 113 11.57 -32.15 -18.49
CA ASN A 113 12.18 -32.99 -17.47
C ASN A 113 11.12 -33.83 -16.71
N PRO A 114 10.40 -34.75 -17.38
CA PRO A 114 9.26 -35.45 -16.78
C PRO A 114 9.63 -36.33 -15.58
N ARG A 115 10.90 -36.76 -15.50
CA ARG A 115 11.42 -37.62 -14.43
C ARG A 115 11.67 -36.90 -13.10
N LEU A 116 11.80 -35.57 -13.12
CA LEU A 116 11.87 -34.79 -11.87
C LEU A 116 10.51 -34.87 -11.17
N LEU A 117 10.48 -34.87 -9.84
CA LEU A 117 9.22 -34.88 -9.09
C LEU A 117 8.51 -33.52 -9.23
N SER A 118 7.18 -33.52 -9.17
CA SER A 118 6.41 -32.27 -9.10
C SER A 118 6.67 -31.56 -7.78
N ALA A 119 6.57 -30.23 -7.77
CA ALA A 119 6.49 -29.49 -6.53
C ALA A 119 5.25 -29.94 -5.72
N PRO A 120 5.31 -29.91 -4.37
CA PRO A 120 4.12 -30.12 -3.55
C PRO A 120 3.05 -29.07 -3.89
N ALA A 121 1.78 -29.47 -3.79
CA ALA A 121 0.67 -28.54 -4.02
C ALA A 121 0.78 -27.36 -3.04
N PRO A 122 0.60 -26.12 -3.50
CA PRO A 122 0.60 -24.97 -2.61
C PRO A 122 -0.57 -25.07 -1.62
N PRO A 123 -0.44 -24.47 -0.43
CA PRO A 123 -1.54 -24.43 0.53
C PRO A 123 -2.78 -23.74 -0.07
N ASP A 124 -3.97 -24.20 0.30
CA ASP A 124 -5.24 -23.67 -0.21
C ASP A 124 -5.46 -22.22 0.25
N ALA A 125 -5.35 -21.28 -0.69
CA ALA A 125 -5.50 -19.86 -0.41
C ALA A 125 -6.92 -19.45 -0.04
N LEU A 126 -7.96 -20.17 -0.51
CA LEU A 126 -9.34 -19.91 -0.11
C LEU A 126 -9.59 -20.37 1.32
N LEU A 127 -8.96 -21.47 1.73
CA LEU A 127 -8.99 -21.90 3.13
C LEU A 127 -8.31 -20.88 4.05
N LYS A 128 -7.13 -20.37 3.65
CA LYS A 128 -6.45 -19.27 4.37
C LYS A 128 -7.34 -18.04 4.48
N LEU A 129 -7.90 -17.60 3.35
CA LEU A 129 -8.80 -16.43 3.29
C LEU A 129 -9.98 -16.59 4.23
N ARG A 130 -10.67 -17.73 4.18
CA ARG A 130 -11.79 -18.02 5.08
C ARG A 130 -11.37 -17.88 6.55
N GLY A 131 -10.27 -18.52 6.92
CA GLY A 131 -9.74 -18.42 8.28
C GLY A 131 -9.37 -16.98 8.67
N THR A 132 -8.76 -16.21 7.76
CA THR A 132 -8.47 -14.79 7.98
C THR A 132 -9.73 -13.98 8.25
N LEU A 133 -10.79 -14.18 7.45
CA LEU A 133 -12.06 -13.48 7.62
C LEU A 133 -12.75 -13.86 8.94
N ASP A 134 -12.65 -15.12 9.37
CA ASP A 134 -13.15 -15.56 10.68
C ASP A 134 -12.41 -14.84 11.83
N TYR A 135 -11.09 -14.63 11.71
CA TYR A 135 -10.31 -13.89 12.70
C TYR A 135 -10.60 -12.39 12.71
N LEU A 136 -10.91 -11.80 11.56
CA LEU A 136 -11.29 -10.39 11.45
C LEU A 136 -12.52 -10.10 12.31
N GLY A 137 -13.57 -10.92 12.17
CA GLY A 137 -14.81 -10.81 12.95
C GLY A 137 -15.50 -9.45 12.84
N ALA A 138 -16.42 -9.17 13.76
CA ALA A 138 -17.09 -7.88 13.84
C ALA A 138 -16.15 -6.77 14.34
N CYS A 139 -16.28 -5.58 13.75
CA CYS A 139 -15.58 -4.36 14.16
C CYS A 139 -16.59 -3.22 14.28
N ASP A 140 -16.48 -2.41 15.34
CA ASP A 140 -17.43 -1.33 15.65
C ASP A 140 -16.97 0.05 15.17
N ASP A 141 -15.69 0.18 14.83
CA ASP A 141 -15.03 1.39 14.35
C ASP A 141 -13.81 1.09 13.47
N LEU A 142 -13.31 2.13 12.80
CA LEU A 142 -12.20 2.02 11.85
C LEU A 142 -10.86 1.69 12.51
N ALA A 143 -10.64 2.10 13.77
CA ALA A 143 -9.40 1.82 14.49
C ALA A 143 -9.27 0.33 14.79
N GLN A 144 -10.34 -0.26 15.32
CA GLN A 144 -10.45 -1.68 15.57
C GLN A 144 -10.36 -2.48 14.26
N LEU A 145 -11.02 -2.01 13.19
CA LEU A 145 -10.91 -2.64 11.88
C LEU A 145 -9.44 -2.67 11.41
N ALA A 146 -8.73 -1.56 11.47
CA ALA A 146 -7.33 -1.48 11.04
C ALA A 146 -6.44 -2.48 11.79
N ASP A 147 -6.55 -2.52 13.13
CA ASP A 147 -5.70 -3.39 13.95
C ASP A 147 -6.06 -4.87 13.79
N ARG A 148 -7.35 -5.20 13.78
CA ARG A 148 -7.81 -6.59 13.59
C ARG A 148 -7.54 -7.09 12.17
N ALA A 149 -7.66 -6.22 11.17
CA ALA A 149 -7.38 -6.57 9.78
C ALA A 149 -5.92 -6.97 9.57
N LEU A 150 -4.97 -6.23 10.14
CA LEU A 150 -3.56 -6.60 10.07
C LEU A 150 -3.27 -7.86 10.90
N ALA A 151 -3.79 -7.95 12.13
CA ALA A 151 -3.58 -9.12 12.99
C ALA A 151 -4.14 -10.43 12.37
N ALA A 152 -5.25 -10.36 11.63
CA ALA A 152 -5.84 -11.51 10.96
C ALA A 152 -4.95 -12.06 9.84
N LEU A 153 -4.17 -11.21 9.15
CA LEU A 153 -3.23 -11.63 8.11
C LEU A 153 -2.09 -12.49 8.70
N ALA A 154 -1.60 -12.15 9.88
CA ALA A 154 -0.60 -12.95 10.57
C ALA A 154 -1.08 -14.36 10.88
N ARG A 155 -2.35 -14.53 11.28
CA ARG A 155 -2.91 -15.84 11.60
C ARG A 155 -3.28 -16.67 10.38
N GLY A 156 -3.97 -16.08 9.40
CA GLY A 156 -4.48 -16.86 8.26
C GLY A 156 -3.49 -17.02 7.11
N PHE A 157 -2.65 -16.02 6.86
CA PHE A 157 -1.65 -16.06 5.78
C PHE A 157 -0.21 -16.20 6.28
N GLY A 158 0.05 -16.07 7.59
CA GLY A 158 1.42 -16.05 8.12
C GLY A 158 2.17 -14.76 7.83
N ILE A 159 1.47 -13.70 7.41
CA ILE A 159 2.07 -12.40 7.07
C ILE A 159 2.44 -11.67 8.35
N ARG A 160 3.74 -11.48 8.57
CA ARG A 160 4.25 -10.85 9.81
C ARG A 160 4.52 -9.36 9.69
N HIS A 161 4.65 -8.85 8.46
CA HIS A 161 4.91 -7.45 8.18
C HIS A 161 3.86 -6.94 7.19
N ALA A 162 3.03 -6.01 7.63
CA ALA A 162 1.97 -5.44 6.80
C ALA A 162 1.65 -4.00 7.19
N LEU A 163 1.21 -3.21 6.20
CA LEU A 163 0.81 -1.82 6.33
C LEU A 163 -0.60 -1.65 5.77
N LEU A 164 -1.38 -0.82 6.44
CA LEU A 164 -2.65 -0.32 5.95
C LEU A 164 -2.50 1.17 5.63
N ALA A 165 -2.61 1.51 4.35
CA ALA A 165 -2.54 2.87 3.86
C ALA A 165 -3.92 3.35 3.40
N MET A 166 -4.25 4.60 3.67
CA MET A 166 -5.54 5.22 3.30
C MET A 166 -5.30 6.29 2.26
N LEU A 167 -6.20 6.39 1.27
CA LEU A 167 -6.14 7.47 0.28
C LEU A 167 -6.39 8.81 0.98
N ASP A 168 -5.70 9.86 0.57
CA ASP A 168 -5.98 11.20 1.07
C ASP A 168 -7.23 11.79 0.40
N GLU A 169 -7.63 12.95 0.90
CA GLU A 169 -8.82 13.68 0.45
C GLU A 169 -8.66 14.25 -0.96
N SER A 170 -7.42 14.51 -1.40
CA SER A 170 -7.12 14.99 -2.74
C SER A 170 -7.11 13.89 -3.80
N GLY A 171 -6.98 12.63 -3.37
CA GLY A 171 -6.74 11.49 -4.24
C GLY A 171 -5.32 11.43 -4.81
N GLY A 172 -4.40 12.27 -4.33
CA GLY A 172 -3.03 12.39 -4.83
C GLY A 172 -2.00 11.59 -4.04
N ALA A 173 -2.30 11.20 -2.80
CA ALA A 173 -1.37 10.47 -1.95
C ALA A 173 -2.08 9.46 -1.04
N LEU A 174 -1.30 8.50 -0.53
CA LEU A 174 -1.69 7.57 0.53
C LEU A 174 -0.95 7.94 1.80
N TYR A 175 -1.58 7.77 2.96
CA TYR A 175 -0.92 7.88 4.26
C TYR A 175 -1.07 6.60 5.08
N MET A 176 -0.01 6.22 5.80
CA MET A 176 -0.02 5.03 6.65
C MET A 176 -0.92 5.23 7.87
N LEU A 177 -1.96 4.41 8.00
CA LEU A 177 -2.88 4.41 9.12
C LEU A 177 -2.45 3.42 10.21
N ALA A 178 -2.00 2.23 9.79
CA ALA A 178 -1.60 1.17 10.70
C ALA A 178 -0.48 0.32 10.10
N SER A 179 0.27 -0.33 10.99
CA SER A 179 1.36 -1.23 10.63
C SER A 179 1.44 -2.40 11.61
N LEU A 180 2.04 -3.49 11.14
CA LEU A 180 2.25 -4.73 11.88
C LEU A 180 3.69 -5.20 11.67
N GLY A 181 4.36 -5.57 12.77
CA GLY A 181 5.65 -6.27 12.75
C GLY A 181 6.89 -5.40 12.52
N TYR A 182 6.73 -4.11 12.20
CA TYR A 182 7.86 -3.21 11.99
C TYR A 182 8.40 -2.62 13.32
N PRO A 183 9.71 -2.32 13.42
CA PRO A 183 10.30 -1.70 14.62
C PRO A 183 9.74 -0.31 14.94
N ALA A 184 9.37 0.43 13.90
CA ALA A 184 8.71 1.73 13.99
C ALA A 184 7.37 1.64 13.27
N SER A 185 6.33 2.31 13.79
CA SER A 185 4.99 2.19 13.21
C SER A 185 4.89 2.86 11.83
N GLY A 186 5.65 3.94 11.62
CA GLY A 186 5.61 4.75 10.40
C GLY A 186 4.23 5.36 10.09
N VAL A 187 3.32 5.39 11.07
CA VAL A 187 2.00 6.02 10.97
C VAL A 187 2.17 7.47 10.52
N GLY A 188 1.42 7.89 9.50
CA GLY A 188 1.55 9.22 8.90
C GLY A 188 2.64 9.37 7.85
N ALA A 189 3.41 8.32 7.53
CA ALA A 189 4.24 8.31 6.34
C ALA A 189 3.36 8.41 5.09
N GLU A 190 3.81 9.18 4.10
CA GLU A 190 3.06 9.48 2.87
C GLU A 190 3.74 8.87 1.65
N VAL A 191 2.93 8.29 0.75
CA VAL A 191 3.36 7.74 -0.54
C VAL A 191 2.50 8.36 -1.64
N ALA A 192 3.12 8.97 -2.65
CA ALA A 192 2.37 9.56 -3.76
C ALA A 192 1.81 8.46 -4.68
N LEU A 193 0.69 8.75 -5.36
CA LEU A 193 0.15 7.82 -6.34
C LEU A 193 1.13 7.60 -7.49
N GLY A 194 1.29 6.34 -7.89
CA GLY A 194 2.26 5.93 -8.90
C GLY A 194 3.71 5.78 -8.42
N GLU A 195 4.03 6.11 -7.17
CA GLU A 195 5.37 5.93 -6.60
C GLU A 195 5.49 4.61 -5.82
N GLY A 196 6.51 3.83 -6.17
CA GLY A 196 6.74 2.51 -5.57
C GLY A 196 5.57 1.54 -5.75
N LEU A 197 5.64 0.38 -5.10
CA LEU A 197 4.60 -0.66 -5.25
C LEU A 197 3.24 -0.21 -4.71
N ILE A 198 3.24 0.49 -3.58
CA ILE A 198 2.03 1.00 -2.94
C ILE A 198 1.33 2.01 -3.85
N GLY A 199 2.06 2.99 -4.39
CA GLY A 199 1.50 4.02 -5.25
C GLY A 199 1.05 3.47 -6.61
N VAL A 200 1.79 2.54 -7.21
CA VAL A 200 1.40 1.90 -8.48
C VAL A 200 0.13 1.07 -8.32
N ALA A 201 0.04 0.25 -7.26
CA ALA A 201 -1.16 -0.56 -6.99
C ALA A 201 -2.41 0.31 -6.81
N ALA A 202 -2.27 1.46 -6.14
CA ALA A 202 -3.34 2.44 -6.02
C ALA A 202 -3.72 3.07 -7.36
N ARG A 203 -2.76 3.65 -8.09
CA ARG A 203 -3.03 4.39 -9.33
C ARG A 203 -3.67 3.51 -10.41
N GLU A 204 -3.17 2.29 -10.56
CA GLU A 204 -3.61 1.35 -11.60
C GLU A 204 -4.77 0.45 -11.14
N ALA A 205 -5.16 0.52 -9.86
CA ALA A 205 -6.19 -0.31 -9.25
C ALA A 205 -5.99 -1.82 -9.46
N ILE A 206 -4.74 -2.28 -9.37
CA ILE A 206 -4.33 -3.69 -9.46
C ILE A 206 -3.46 -4.10 -8.28
N ALA A 207 -3.52 -5.38 -7.92
CA ALA A 207 -2.51 -5.95 -7.04
C ALA A 207 -1.17 -5.99 -7.76
N VAL A 208 -0.07 -5.80 -7.03
CA VAL A 208 1.30 -5.93 -7.54
C VAL A 208 2.09 -6.80 -6.59
N ARG A 209 2.63 -7.91 -7.09
CA ARG A 209 3.42 -8.86 -6.30
C ARG A 209 4.83 -9.04 -6.83
N ILE A 210 5.79 -9.00 -5.93
CA ILE A 210 7.21 -9.29 -6.18
C ILE A 210 7.64 -10.44 -5.27
N ASN A 211 8.25 -11.48 -5.84
CA ASN A 211 8.60 -12.72 -5.12
C ASN A 211 10.11 -13.03 -5.11
N HIS A 212 10.91 -12.04 -5.49
CA HIS A 212 12.36 -12.14 -5.47
C HIS A 212 12.91 -10.95 -4.70
N HIS A 213 14.09 -11.12 -4.12
CA HIS A 213 14.83 -10.03 -3.51
C HIS A 213 14.95 -8.86 -4.47
N THR A 214 14.27 -7.77 -4.15
CA THR A 214 14.57 -6.45 -4.66
C THR A 214 15.59 -5.87 -3.69
N GLY A 215 16.75 -5.43 -4.17
CA GLY A 215 17.60 -4.57 -3.34
C GLY A 215 16.90 -3.25 -3.01
N ASP A 216 17.68 -2.18 -2.83
CA ASP A 216 17.25 -0.83 -2.41
C ASP A 216 16.24 -0.09 -3.33
N TYR A 217 15.38 -0.78 -4.07
CA TYR A 217 14.25 -0.21 -4.81
C TYR A 217 13.29 0.54 -3.88
N ILE A 218 13.07 0.02 -2.66
CA ILE A 218 12.23 0.68 -1.65
C ILE A 218 12.90 1.98 -1.15
N TYR A 219 14.22 1.98 -1.02
CA TYR A 219 14.96 3.14 -0.51
C TYR A 219 14.96 4.30 -1.51
N HIS A 220 15.08 4.02 -2.82
CA HIS A 220 15.22 5.07 -3.84
C HIS A 220 13.90 5.68 -4.34
N ALA A 221 12.78 4.95 -4.33
CA ALA A 221 11.49 5.52 -4.76
C ALA A 221 10.90 6.49 -3.72
N ALA A 222 11.12 6.24 -2.42
CA ALA A 222 10.67 7.12 -1.34
C ALA A 222 11.51 8.42 -1.19
N LEU A 223 12.71 8.46 -1.80
CA LEU A 223 13.66 9.58 -1.64
C LEU A 223 13.71 10.56 -2.83
N GLN A 224 13.13 10.26 -4.00
CA GLN A 224 13.47 11.01 -5.23
C GLN A 224 12.52 12.14 -5.67
N VAL A 225 11.43 12.46 -4.95
CA VAL A 225 10.44 13.44 -5.46
C VAL A 225 10.11 14.60 -4.50
N ALA A 226 10.74 14.72 -3.33
CA ALA A 226 10.43 15.82 -2.41
C ALA A 226 11.66 16.58 -1.90
N ASP A 227 11.44 17.86 -1.64
CA ASP A 227 12.41 18.78 -1.02
C ASP A 227 13.02 18.15 0.26
N PRO A 228 14.34 17.93 0.31
CA PRO A 228 15.03 17.37 1.47
C PRO A 228 14.83 18.18 2.76
N ALA A 229 14.44 19.45 2.65
CA ALA A 229 14.23 20.35 3.78
C ALA A 229 12.87 20.17 4.50
N SER A 230 11.92 19.44 3.91
CA SER A 230 10.61 19.21 4.52
C SER A 230 10.64 17.99 5.45
N PRO A 231 10.33 18.14 6.76
CA PRO A 231 10.32 17.01 7.68
C PRO A 231 9.23 15.99 7.29
N ARG A 232 9.61 14.71 7.19
CA ARG A 232 8.72 13.61 6.82
C ARG A 232 8.86 12.43 7.78
N ILE A 233 7.76 11.69 7.93
CA ILE A 233 7.76 10.43 8.67
C ILE A 233 8.25 9.34 7.71
N PRO A 234 9.31 8.58 8.06
CA PRO A 234 9.84 7.53 7.19
C PRO A 234 8.83 6.39 7.04
N LEU A 235 8.71 5.86 5.83
CA LEU A 235 7.92 4.65 5.57
C LEU A 235 8.59 3.46 6.28
N PRO A 236 7.85 2.66 7.06
CA PRO A 236 8.40 1.50 7.73
C PRO A 236 8.51 0.36 6.72
N VAL A 237 9.72 -0.13 6.49
CA VAL A 237 10.02 -1.13 5.47
C VAL A 237 11.03 -2.12 6.01
N LEU A 238 10.99 -3.36 5.52
CA LEU A 238 12.05 -4.31 5.85
C LEU A 238 13.36 -3.88 5.20
N VAL A 239 14.48 -4.16 5.88
CA VAL A 239 15.82 -3.87 5.33
C VAL A 239 16.09 -4.73 4.09
N ASN A 240 15.70 -6.01 4.12
CA ASN A 240 15.91 -6.96 3.02
C ASN A 240 14.61 -7.74 2.73
N PRO A 241 13.61 -7.12 2.07
CA PRO A 241 12.38 -7.82 1.70
C PRO A 241 12.64 -8.73 0.49
N HIS A 242 12.33 -10.02 0.66
CA HIS A 242 12.48 -11.03 -0.39
C HIS A 242 11.18 -11.27 -1.16
N SER A 243 10.05 -11.00 -0.54
CA SER A 243 8.74 -10.97 -1.20
C SER A 243 7.92 -9.80 -0.70
N GLN A 244 7.14 -9.20 -1.59
CA GLN A 244 6.29 -8.04 -1.33
C GLN A 244 4.99 -8.18 -2.12
N ILE A 245 3.91 -7.66 -1.57
CA ILE A 245 2.64 -7.54 -2.28
C ILE A 245 1.93 -6.25 -1.86
N ALA A 246 1.42 -5.51 -2.84
CA ALA A 246 0.55 -4.36 -2.65
C ALA A 246 -0.82 -4.70 -3.25
N VAL A 247 -1.89 -4.50 -2.48
CA VAL A 247 -3.26 -4.82 -2.88
C VAL A 247 -4.15 -3.61 -2.66
N PRO A 248 -4.80 -3.07 -3.70
CA PRO A 248 -5.71 -1.93 -3.56
C PRO A 248 -6.99 -2.33 -2.83
N LEU A 249 -7.45 -1.46 -1.94
CA LEU A 249 -8.72 -1.59 -1.23
C LEU A 249 -9.80 -0.91 -2.06
N MET A 250 -10.52 -1.70 -2.86
CA MET A 250 -11.53 -1.20 -3.79
C MET A 250 -12.95 -1.38 -3.24
N HIS A 251 -13.76 -0.32 -3.30
CA HIS A 251 -15.21 -0.39 -3.10
C HIS A 251 -15.92 0.00 -4.40
N GLY A 252 -16.44 -0.99 -5.14
CA GLY A 252 -16.83 -0.79 -6.53
C GLY A 252 -15.61 -0.38 -7.37
N ALA A 253 -15.70 0.74 -8.07
CA ALA A 253 -14.59 1.34 -8.82
C ALA A 253 -13.76 2.35 -8.00
N ARG A 254 -14.13 2.63 -6.74
CA ARG A 254 -13.46 3.63 -5.91
C ARG A 254 -12.33 3.00 -5.12
N LEU A 255 -11.14 3.61 -5.22
CA LEU A 255 -10.01 3.30 -4.34
C LEU A 255 -10.23 3.94 -2.96
N VAL A 256 -10.04 3.14 -1.91
CA VAL A 256 -10.15 3.57 -0.51
C VAL A 256 -8.77 3.63 0.15
N GLY A 257 -7.85 2.75 -0.26
CA GLY A 257 -6.53 2.61 0.34
C GLY A 257 -5.74 1.47 -0.28
N VAL A 258 -4.64 1.08 0.36
CA VAL A 258 -3.80 -0.05 -0.07
C VAL A 258 -3.40 -0.87 1.16
N LEU A 259 -3.54 -2.19 1.05
CA LEU A 259 -2.90 -3.14 1.93
C LEU A 259 -1.54 -3.52 1.33
N TYR A 260 -0.47 -3.35 2.09
CA TYR A 260 0.87 -3.74 1.69
C TYR A 260 1.42 -4.77 2.66
N ALA A 261 2.17 -5.76 2.16
CA ALA A 261 2.77 -6.79 2.98
C ALA A 261 4.15 -7.19 2.45
N GLU A 262 5.03 -7.56 3.37
CA GLU A 262 6.41 -7.97 3.08
C GLU A 262 6.79 -9.26 3.80
N SER A 263 7.76 -9.96 3.25
CA SER A 263 8.35 -11.16 3.85
C SER A 263 9.85 -11.25 3.54
N GLU A 264 10.60 -11.68 4.53
CA GLU A 264 12.03 -12.05 4.40
C GLU A 264 12.21 -13.40 3.68
N GLN A 265 11.12 -14.13 3.41
CA GLN A 265 11.16 -15.38 2.67
C GLN A 265 11.02 -15.13 1.17
N ASN A 266 11.79 -15.84 0.36
CA ASN A 266 11.64 -15.83 -1.09
C ASN A 266 10.35 -16.53 -1.51
N ALA A 267 9.69 -16.02 -2.56
CA ALA A 267 8.46 -16.59 -3.12
C ALA A 267 7.35 -16.85 -2.08
N PHE A 268 7.23 -15.98 -1.08
CA PHE A 268 6.26 -16.14 0.01
C PHE A 268 4.81 -16.05 -0.46
N PHE A 269 4.51 -15.13 -1.39
CA PHE A 269 3.15 -14.91 -1.89
C PHE A 269 2.93 -15.72 -3.18
N SER A 270 2.02 -16.68 -3.21
CA SER A 270 1.64 -17.35 -4.47
C SER A 270 0.67 -16.49 -5.30
N HIS A 271 0.35 -16.92 -6.54
CA HIS A 271 -0.70 -16.27 -7.33
C HIS A 271 -2.08 -16.47 -6.68
N ALA A 272 -2.30 -17.63 -6.06
CA ALA A 272 -3.52 -17.89 -5.30
C ALA A 272 -3.62 -17.02 -4.03
N ASP A 273 -2.49 -16.74 -3.36
CA ASP A 273 -2.48 -15.80 -2.22
C ASP A 273 -2.78 -14.37 -2.69
N GLU A 274 -2.27 -13.96 -3.86
CA GLU A 274 -2.59 -12.66 -4.46
C GLU A 274 -4.09 -12.51 -4.73
N ASP A 275 -4.72 -13.48 -5.40
CA ASP A 275 -6.16 -13.49 -5.65
C ASP A 275 -6.98 -13.46 -4.34
N ALA A 276 -6.57 -14.26 -3.36
CA ALA A 276 -7.20 -14.29 -2.05
C ALA A 276 -7.08 -12.97 -1.30
N LEU A 277 -5.91 -12.33 -1.35
CA LEU A 277 -5.67 -11.02 -0.74
C LEU A 277 -6.42 -9.91 -1.48
N VAL A 278 -6.63 -10.00 -2.79
CA VAL A 278 -7.50 -9.08 -3.54
C VAL A 278 -8.93 -9.16 -3.03
N VAL A 279 -9.45 -10.37 -2.79
CA VAL A 279 -10.79 -10.54 -2.19
C VAL A 279 -10.83 -9.97 -0.77
N TYR A 280 -9.80 -10.24 0.03
CA TYR A 280 -9.68 -9.66 1.38
C TYR A 280 -9.65 -8.12 1.34
N GLY A 281 -8.87 -7.53 0.44
CA GLY A 281 -8.75 -6.08 0.25
C GLY A 281 -10.06 -5.44 -0.19
N ARG A 282 -10.83 -6.07 -1.08
CA ARG A 282 -12.19 -5.63 -1.43
C ARG A 282 -13.14 -5.67 -0.23
N HIS A 283 -13.06 -6.73 0.58
CA HIS A 283 -13.87 -6.82 1.79
C HIS A 283 -13.52 -5.72 2.80
N LEU A 284 -12.22 -5.48 3.03
CA LEU A 284 -11.76 -4.38 3.88
C LEU A 284 -12.22 -3.02 3.34
N GLY A 285 -12.09 -2.77 2.04
CA GLY A 285 -12.56 -1.53 1.41
C GLY A 285 -14.06 -1.30 1.63
N ALA A 286 -14.88 -2.36 1.53
CA ALA A 286 -16.30 -2.29 1.84
C ALA A 286 -16.57 -1.99 3.33
N LEU A 287 -15.86 -2.64 4.26
CA LEU A 287 -16.01 -2.39 5.69
C LEU A 287 -15.60 -0.97 6.09
N VAL A 288 -14.52 -0.43 5.51
CA VAL A 288 -14.09 0.95 5.75
C VAL A 288 -15.21 1.92 5.34
N VAL A 289 -15.77 1.76 4.14
CA VAL A 289 -16.86 2.61 3.64
C VAL A 289 -18.12 2.46 4.49
N GLN A 290 -18.46 1.22 4.90
CA GLN A 290 -19.61 0.95 5.75
C GLN A 290 -19.48 1.61 7.12
N LEU A 291 -18.31 1.50 7.77
CA LEU A 291 -18.06 2.10 9.08
C LEU A 291 -18.12 3.63 9.01
N ALA A 292 -17.53 4.22 7.97
CA ALA A 292 -17.58 5.67 7.76
C ALA A 292 -19.00 6.22 7.54
N ALA A 293 -19.93 5.37 7.07
CA ALA A 293 -21.33 5.72 6.84
C ALA A 293 -22.24 5.53 8.08
N LEU A 294 -21.72 4.97 9.18
CA LEU A 294 -22.50 4.83 10.41
C LEU A 294 -22.82 6.19 11.02
N PRO A 295 -24.02 6.38 11.58
CA PRO A 295 -24.38 7.65 12.20
C PRO A 295 -23.54 7.90 13.46
N ASP A 296 -23.09 9.15 13.62
CA ASP A 296 -22.45 9.62 14.85
C ASP A 296 -23.47 9.69 15.99
N ASP A 297 -23.03 9.44 17.22
CA ASP A 297 -23.93 9.53 18.38
C ASP A 297 -24.32 11.02 18.62
N ALA A 298 -25.59 11.31 18.98
CA ALA A 298 -26.17 12.67 18.97
C ALA A 298 -25.77 13.65 20.11
N GLU A 299 -25.69 13.24 21.38
CA GLU A 299 -25.32 14.09 22.54
C GLU A 299 -24.06 13.66 23.33
N PRO A 300 -23.00 14.49 23.47
CA PRO A 300 -21.81 14.16 24.24
C PRO A 300 -22.15 13.78 25.69
N ALA A 301 -21.64 12.64 26.15
CA ALA A 301 -21.84 12.20 27.52
C ALA A 301 -21.20 13.20 28.49
N ARG A 302 -22.00 13.71 29.44
CA ARG A 302 -21.55 14.67 30.44
C ARG A 302 -20.53 14.01 31.37
N ALA A 303 -19.28 14.45 31.30
CA ALA A 303 -18.18 13.86 32.07
C ALA A 303 -17.87 14.63 33.36
N PRO A 304 -17.24 13.94 34.35
CA PRO A 304 -16.75 14.58 35.55
C PRO A 304 -15.65 15.62 35.25
N PRO A 305 -15.45 16.62 36.13
CA PRO A 305 -14.37 17.58 36.00
C PRO A 305 -13.01 16.88 36.13
N THR A 306 -12.19 16.96 35.09
CA THR A 306 -10.78 16.54 35.12
C THR A 306 -9.88 17.60 35.75
N PRO A 307 -8.75 17.19 36.35
CA PRO A 307 -7.78 18.11 36.94
C PRO A 307 -7.27 19.11 35.89
N ARG A 308 -6.95 20.33 36.35
CA ARG A 308 -6.36 21.35 35.49
C ARG A 308 -4.98 20.89 35.02
N PRO A 309 -4.59 21.16 33.76
CA PRO A 309 -3.25 20.87 33.29
C PRO A 309 -2.21 21.54 34.19
N SER A 310 -1.11 20.86 34.48
CA SER A 310 -0.06 21.34 35.39
C SER A 310 1.34 21.09 34.83
N GLY A 311 2.33 21.89 35.26
CA GLY A 311 3.71 21.82 34.76
C GLY A 311 4.06 22.88 33.72
N ALA A 312 5.25 22.76 33.11
CA ALA A 312 5.71 23.71 32.11
C ALA A 312 4.81 23.68 30.85
N PRO A 313 4.54 24.80 30.18
CA PRO A 313 3.77 24.78 28.93
C PRO A 313 4.45 23.96 27.83
N LEU A 314 3.66 23.28 26.99
CA LEU A 314 4.12 22.67 25.73
C LEU A 314 4.08 23.72 24.62
N ALA A 315 5.19 23.93 23.92
CA ALA A 315 5.26 24.88 22.81
C ALA A 315 4.73 24.23 21.53
N VAL A 316 3.53 24.64 21.10
CA VAL A 316 2.91 24.15 19.86
C VAL A 316 3.09 25.19 18.78
N ARG A 317 3.82 24.84 17.72
CA ARG A 317 4.03 25.69 16.54
C ARG A 317 3.25 25.14 15.37
N TYR A 318 2.47 25.98 14.72
CA TYR A 318 1.67 25.64 13.55
C TYR A 318 2.07 26.51 12.36
N PHE A 319 2.32 25.89 11.21
CA PHE A 319 2.64 26.60 9.98
C PHE A 319 1.43 26.55 9.04
N ALA A 320 0.90 27.72 8.69
CA ALA A 320 -0.35 27.80 7.93
C ALA A 320 -0.20 27.33 6.47
N HIS A 321 1.01 27.36 5.91
CA HIS A 321 1.28 27.02 4.51
C HIS A 321 0.95 25.56 4.16
N ASP A 322 1.33 24.62 5.03
CA ASP A 322 1.16 23.18 4.81
C ASP A 322 0.43 22.46 5.97
N HIS A 323 -0.09 23.26 6.91
CA HIS A 323 -0.72 22.80 8.14
C HIS A 323 0.19 21.91 9.00
N SER A 324 1.52 22.09 8.94
CA SER A 324 2.44 21.35 9.80
C SER A 324 2.38 21.80 11.26
N VAL A 325 2.45 20.82 12.16
CA VAL A 325 2.41 21.00 13.61
C VAL A 325 3.69 20.45 14.22
N PHE A 326 4.32 21.26 15.06
CA PHE A 326 5.47 20.88 15.86
C PHE A 326 5.15 21.07 17.34
N ILE A 327 5.63 20.16 18.20
CA ILE A 327 5.51 20.26 19.66
C ILE A 327 6.92 20.27 20.23
N ASP A 328 7.28 21.32 20.99
CA ASP A 328 8.62 21.52 21.54
C ASP A 328 9.74 21.42 20.47
N ASN A 329 9.42 21.90 19.25
CA ASN A 329 10.22 21.84 18.01
C ASN A 329 10.38 20.46 17.35
N ASP A 330 9.75 19.42 17.89
CA ASP A 330 9.65 18.12 17.23
C ASP A 330 8.49 18.10 16.23
N TYR A 331 8.76 17.63 15.01
CA TYR A 331 7.74 17.46 13.99
C TYR A 331 6.73 16.38 14.39
N LEU A 332 5.45 16.74 14.44
CA LEU A 332 4.37 15.82 14.79
C LEU A 332 3.69 15.27 13.53
N ILE A 333 3.08 16.16 12.73
CA ILE A 333 2.21 15.84 11.60
C ILE A 333 1.96 17.09 10.73
N LYS A 334 1.37 16.92 9.54
CA LYS A 334 0.97 18.02 8.63
C LYS A 334 -0.39 17.77 7.95
N GLY A 335 -0.81 18.69 7.08
CA GLY A 335 -2.02 18.56 6.27
C GLY A 335 -3.32 18.60 7.08
N VAL A 336 -4.34 17.89 6.61
CA VAL A 336 -5.68 17.85 7.22
C VAL A 336 -5.62 17.51 8.72
N ALA A 337 -4.82 16.50 9.09
CA ALA A 337 -4.63 16.10 10.48
C ALA A 337 -4.01 17.24 11.33
N GLY A 338 -2.98 17.92 10.82
CA GLY A 338 -2.39 19.07 11.51
C GLY A 338 -3.38 20.23 11.69
N SER A 339 -4.20 20.51 10.67
CA SER A 339 -5.27 21.52 10.73
C SER A 339 -6.36 21.16 11.76
N ILE A 340 -6.77 19.89 11.82
CA ILE A 340 -7.71 19.38 12.85
C ILE A 340 -7.12 19.62 14.24
N LEU A 341 -5.90 19.15 14.49
CA LEU A 341 -5.27 19.31 15.80
C LEU A 341 -5.18 20.79 16.20
N TRP A 342 -4.67 21.64 15.30
CA TRP A 342 -4.57 23.08 15.56
C TRP A 342 -5.92 23.72 15.90
N THR A 343 -6.98 23.34 15.20
CA THR A 343 -8.34 23.83 15.45
C THR A 343 -8.83 23.42 16.84
N LEU A 344 -8.65 22.15 17.22
CA LEU A 344 -9.04 21.64 18.54
C LEU A 344 -8.29 22.36 19.67
N LEU A 345 -6.98 22.56 19.51
CA LEU A 345 -6.15 23.24 20.51
C LEU A 345 -6.54 24.72 20.69
N ASN A 346 -6.85 25.42 19.60
CA ASN A 346 -7.30 26.82 19.67
C ASN A 346 -8.68 26.95 20.33
N GLU A 347 -9.64 26.08 20.02
CA GLU A 347 -10.95 26.10 20.68
C GLU A 347 -10.82 25.86 22.19
N HIS A 348 -9.95 24.94 22.58
CA HIS A 348 -9.64 24.71 23.99
C HIS A 348 -9.01 25.95 24.66
N ALA A 349 -8.02 26.57 24.03
CA ALA A 349 -7.36 27.76 24.57
C ALA A 349 -8.31 28.96 24.72
N ALA A 350 -9.24 29.13 23.77
CA ALA A 350 -10.16 30.26 23.76
C ALA A 350 -11.35 30.10 24.73
N SER A 351 -11.91 28.88 24.84
CA SER A 351 -13.18 28.64 25.53
C SER A 351 -13.12 27.63 26.67
N GLY A 352 -11.99 26.93 26.83
CA GLY A 352 -11.86 25.78 27.74
C GLY A 352 -12.59 24.53 27.24
N ARG A 353 -13.12 24.55 26.01
CA ARG A 353 -13.83 23.41 25.40
C ARG A 353 -12.93 22.19 25.28
N ARG A 354 -13.48 21.01 25.57
CA ARG A 354 -12.75 19.73 25.51
C ARG A 354 -13.47 18.63 24.74
N ASP A 355 -14.78 18.72 24.63
CA ASP A 355 -15.61 17.71 23.99
C ASP A 355 -15.96 18.12 22.56
N PHE A 356 -15.69 17.22 21.64
CA PHE A 356 -15.84 17.43 20.21
C PHE A 356 -16.57 16.25 19.53
N CYS A 357 -17.17 16.51 18.38
CA CYS A 357 -17.81 15.49 17.56
C CYS A 357 -17.35 15.53 16.09
N ASN A 358 -17.55 14.44 15.34
CA ASN A 358 -17.18 14.40 13.94
C ASN A 358 -18.07 15.33 13.11
N ARG A 359 -19.38 15.36 13.40
CA ARG A 359 -20.36 16.19 12.67
C ARG A 359 -20.02 17.68 12.64
N GLU A 360 -19.47 18.23 13.73
CA GLU A 360 -19.05 19.65 13.74
C GLU A 360 -17.76 19.87 12.98
N LEU A 361 -16.79 18.95 13.07
CA LEU A 361 -15.54 19.07 12.30
C LEU A 361 -15.83 19.02 10.79
N ARG A 362 -16.73 18.13 10.35
CA ARG A 362 -17.17 18.07 8.95
C ARG A 362 -17.82 19.36 8.44
N ARG A 363 -18.39 20.17 9.34
CA ARG A 363 -19.07 21.43 9.01
C ARG A 363 -18.16 22.65 9.20
N ASP A 364 -16.95 22.46 9.72
CA ASP A 364 -16.04 23.56 9.99
C ASP A 364 -15.34 24.01 8.70
N PRO A 365 -15.62 25.22 8.19
CA PRO A 365 -15.04 25.71 6.94
C PRO A 365 -13.54 25.97 7.04
N ARG A 366 -12.95 25.95 8.25
CA ARG A 366 -11.51 26.11 8.47
C ARG A 366 -10.74 24.83 8.13
N LEU A 367 -11.41 23.68 8.11
CA LEU A 367 -10.78 22.39 7.87
C LEU A 367 -10.78 22.07 6.38
N PRO A 368 -9.65 21.64 5.79
CA PRO A 368 -9.57 21.23 4.39
C PRO A 368 -10.15 19.83 4.19
N LEU A 369 -11.43 19.64 4.55
CA LEU A 369 -12.18 18.40 4.37
C LEU A 369 -13.09 18.53 3.12
N PRO A 370 -13.09 17.55 2.19
CA PRO A 370 -13.96 17.57 1.03
C PRO A 370 -15.41 17.22 1.40
N ASP A 371 -16.37 17.70 0.60
CA ASP A 371 -17.81 17.50 0.84
C ASP A 371 -18.28 16.03 0.71
N PHE A 372 -17.53 15.17 0.01
CA PHE A 372 -17.90 13.77 -0.24
C PHE A 372 -16.76 12.81 0.09
N GLY A 373 -17.05 11.83 0.96
CA GLY A 373 -16.13 10.72 1.25
C GLY A 373 -14.90 11.12 2.06
N ASP A 374 -15.09 12.01 3.04
CA ASP A 374 -14.05 12.55 3.91
C ASP A 374 -13.43 11.46 4.79
N ASN A 375 -12.09 11.37 4.79
CA ASN A 375 -11.36 10.41 5.61
C ASN A 375 -11.14 10.91 7.05
N LEU A 376 -12.08 11.70 7.58
CA LEU A 376 -11.97 12.35 8.90
C LEU A 376 -11.67 11.35 10.01
N GLU A 377 -12.37 10.22 10.06
CA GLU A 377 -12.15 9.20 11.09
C GLU A 377 -10.73 8.62 11.00
N ALA A 378 -10.24 8.34 9.79
CA ALA A 378 -8.87 7.89 9.58
C ALA A 378 -7.84 8.96 9.96
N ARG A 379 -8.12 10.25 9.74
CA ARG A 379 -7.28 11.37 10.20
C ARG A 379 -7.26 11.52 11.73
N LEU A 380 -8.39 11.30 12.41
CA LEU A 380 -8.45 11.30 13.87
C LEU A 380 -7.69 10.12 14.47
N ILE A 381 -7.80 8.93 13.88
CA ILE A 381 -7.02 7.75 14.29
C ILE A 381 -5.53 8.00 14.09
N LEU A 382 -5.16 8.56 12.93
CA LEU A 382 -3.79 8.96 12.61
C LEU A 382 -3.23 9.93 13.68
N LEU A 383 -3.99 10.97 14.02
CA LEU A 383 -3.62 11.92 15.06
C LEU A 383 -3.45 11.27 16.42
N GLN A 384 -4.43 10.44 16.84
CA GLN A 384 -4.40 9.76 18.12
C GLN A 384 -3.14 8.90 18.24
N ARG A 385 -2.82 8.09 17.22
CA ARG A 385 -1.62 7.25 17.19
C ARG A 385 -0.34 8.09 17.27
N ARG A 386 -0.26 9.17 16.49
CA ARG A 386 0.92 10.08 16.50
C ARG A 386 1.13 10.79 17.82
N LEU A 387 0.05 11.25 18.46
CA LEU A 387 0.10 11.86 19.77
C LEU A 387 0.58 10.86 20.82
N THR A 388 0.01 9.64 20.85
CA THR A 388 0.48 8.58 21.77
C THR A 388 1.97 8.26 21.59
N GLU A 389 2.48 8.27 20.36
CA GLU A 389 3.89 7.98 20.08
C GLU A 389 4.85 9.14 20.42
N ARG A 390 4.45 10.39 20.17
CA ARG A 390 5.38 11.54 20.19
C ARG A 390 5.09 12.55 21.30
N CYS A 391 3.86 12.67 21.76
CA CYS A 391 3.44 13.61 22.79
C CYS A 391 2.23 13.09 23.58
N PRO A 392 2.43 12.10 24.48
CA PRO A 392 1.33 11.48 25.23
C PRO A 392 0.64 12.45 26.20
N GLN A 393 1.20 13.64 26.42
CA GLN A 393 0.61 14.69 27.26
C GLN A 393 -0.60 15.37 26.61
N ILE A 394 -0.83 15.15 25.31
CA ILE A 394 -2.02 15.56 24.57
C ILE A 394 -2.69 14.30 24.07
N ALA A 395 -3.93 14.04 24.49
CA ALA A 395 -4.68 12.87 24.08
C ALA A 395 -6.03 13.23 23.47
N LEU A 396 -6.43 12.44 22.47
CA LEU A 396 -7.78 12.43 21.90
C LEU A 396 -8.49 11.17 22.38
N ALA A 397 -9.19 11.27 23.51
CA ALA A 397 -9.86 10.14 24.14
C ALA A 397 -11.23 9.92 23.50
N LYS A 398 -11.49 8.72 22.99
CA LYS A 398 -12.81 8.37 22.42
C LYS A 398 -13.88 8.34 23.52
N THR A 399 -14.99 9.05 23.30
CA THR A 399 -16.11 9.16 24.26
C THR A 399 -17.43 8.62 23.72
N GLY A 400 -17.45 8.17 22.46
CA GLY A 400 -18.60 7.60 21.76
C GLY A 400 -18.30 7.45 20.27
N ARG A 401 -19.26 6.96 19.48
CA ARG A 401 -19.12 6.94 18.02
C ARG A 401 -19.19 8.37 17.49
N GLY A 402 -18.17 8.76 16.74
CA GLY A 402 -18.03 10.12 16.24
C GLY A 402 -17.81 11.18 17.32
N ARG A 403 -17.32 10.79 18.50
CA ARG A 403 -17.06 11.70 19.61
C ARG A 403 -15.76 11.40 20.31
N PHE A 404 -15.10 12.47 20.70
CA PHE A 404 -13.85 12.39 21.42
C PHE A 404 -13.66 13.61 22.31
N ARG A 405 -12.70 13.49 23.23
CA ARG A 405 -12.33 14.52 24.17
C ARG A 405 -10.85 14.83 24.01
N LEU A 406 -10.53 16.11 23.97
CA LEU A 406 -9.17 16.61 24.14
C LEU A 406 -8.80 16.58 25.62
N GLU A 407 -7.77 15.81 25.95
CA GLU A 407 -7.21 15.71 27.29
C GLU A 407 -5.77 16.24 27.28
N LEU A 408 -5.46 17.08 28.27
CA LEU A 408 -4.18 17.78 28.37
C LEU A 408 -3.61 17.59 29.77
N GLU A 409 -2.41 17.05 29.86
CA GLU A 409 -1.68 16.94 31.13
C GLU A 409 -0.94 18.24 31.48
N ARG A 410 -0.46 18.96 30.45
CA ARG A 410 0.32 20.20 30.58
C ARG A 410 -0.38 21.38 29.88
N PRO A 411 -0.18 22.62 30.35
CA PRO A 411 -0.65 23.81 29.65
C PRO A 411 -0.03 23.93 28.24
N LEU A 412 -0.67 24.70 27.36
CA LEU A 412 -0.22 24.89 25.98
C LEU A 412 0.23 26.33 25.74
N LEU A 413 1.29 26.50 24.94
CA LEU A 413 1.69 27.77 24.35
C LEU A 413 1.55 27.65 22.84
N LEU A 414 0.49 28.23 22.29
CA LEU A 414 0.14 28.14 20.87
C LEU A 414 0.80 29.28 20.10
N ASN A 415 1.50 28.96 19.02
CA ASN A 415 2.11 29.93 18.13
C ASN A 415 1.85 29.56 16.66
N ALA A 416 1.23 30.45 15.89
CA ALA A 416 1.06 30.30 14.45
C ALA A 416 2.18 31.07 13.72
N VAL A 417 2.79 30.42 12.73
CA VAL A 417 3.87 30.96 11.88
C VAL A 417 3.40 31.08 10.45
#